data_AF-A0A7R9W333-F1
#
_entry.id   AF-A0A7R9W333-F1
#
_cell.length_a   1.000
_cell.length_b   1.000
_cell.length_c   1.000
_cell.angle_alpha   90.00
_cell.angle_beta   90.00
_cell.angle_gamma   90.00
#
_symmetry.space_group_name_H-M   'P 1'
#
loop_
_entity.id
_entity.type
_entity.pdbx_description
1 polymer ?
#
loop_
_entity_poly.entity_id
_entity_poly.type
_entity_poly.pdbx_seq_one_letter_code
_entity_poly.pdbx_strand_id
1 'polypeptide(L)'
;MLGCNIDEWDATKLAEQLTRHLPEELRGPCSKRIHENNVTGSDVMAMIKDMCKPGSQGQYRDHPTFKKIFDDEWEGDGWRKWPKKMAVRSPDQAMKTFFSTLINESASVVVSKVEKRIFEIIKAEYRNYEFDSYFSEEVWCIASGVESIAVSENEGGDHTEGFYISPCGWQRLALKVIPDNTKAFQGEEWQNWHKAYHGTRGCAVSSIVENGLLQPGAVVAGQKLKSLHGAAGKKKGISVIYASPCLEYSAHHIYTAGRGRRDDQAKHTMPIQLSSEAKEDDLESATGLSWEDVVAAGSTYAQFVFEVRVKPGTYRVQGNTIGSWPRAGDYKGPAPKTAFMPYSNSCLSENLEWLIEDAANIVCTGVMVRQLPQSLFKQTQLHIEAMGKISGFDPKKGCTRERCYGTPNGAPNGVAWEYNNAPTGGDTLSYKASAEWVRYTGKTSSLIEKAYQQYQRFVFIGTPKGAAGPYAIHFGTEWDKDEKHGPEQRRADADKDQGWRRRAVRR
;
A
#
# COMPACT_ATOMS: atom_id res chain seq x y z
N MET A 1 -20.11 14.33 6.57
CA MET A 1 -21.41 14.26 5.84
C MET A 1 -21.15 13.53 4.52
N LEU A 2 -21.07 12.20 4.41
CA LEU A 2 -21.80 11.09 5.04
C LEU A 2 -20.98 10.44 6.17
N GLY A 3 -21.46 10.51 7.41
CA GLY A 3 -20.95 9.67 8.51
C GLY A 3 -21.67 8.32 8.57
N CYS A 4 -22.39 7.95 7.50
CA CYS A 4 -23.22 6.76 7.46
C CYS A 4 -22.48 5.67 6.70
N ASN A 5 -22.24 4.56 7.39
CA ASN A 5 -21.73 3.32 6.82
C ASN A 5 -22.72 2.84 5.74
N ILE A 6 -22.27 2.76 4.48
CA ILE A 6 -23.14 2.35 3.36
C ILE A 6 -23.69 0.95 3.60
N ASP A 7 -22.95 0.08 4.29
CA ASP A 7 -23.40 -1.27 4.68
C ASP A 7 -24.71 -1.23 5.50
N GLU A 8 -25.05 -0.10 6.14
CA GLU A 8 -26.25 0.10 6.96
C GLU A 8 -27.43 0.69 6.18
N TRP A 9 -27.27 1.02 4.90
CA TRP A 9 -28.36 1.61 4.11
C TRP A 9 -29.37 0.55 3.70
N ASP A 10 -30.63 0.76 4.09
CA ASP A 10 -31.75 0.02 3.52
C ASP A 10 -32.02 0.43 2.06
N ALA A 11 -32.94 -0.28 1.41
CA ALA A 11 -33.31 -0.02 0.01
C ALA A 11 -33.82 1.41 -0.21
N THR A 12 -34.51 2.00 0.77
CA THR A 12 -35.03 3.37 0.69
C THR A 12 -33.90 4.38 0.67
N LYS A 13 -32.96 4.26 1.62
CA LYS A 13 -31.82 5.16 1.71
C LYS A 13 -30.92 5.03 0.50
N LEU A 14 -30.67 3.79 0.04
CA LEU A 14 -29.91 3.55 -1.18
C LEU A 14 -30.58 4.21 -2.39
N ALA A 15 -31.89 4.01 -2.58
CA ALA A 15 -32.63 4.61 -3.68
C ALA A 15 -32.56 6.15 -3.65
N GLU A 16 -32.73 6.77 -2.48
CA GLU A 16 -32.61 8.22 -2.31
C GLU A 16 -31.22 8.72 -2.75
N GLN A 17 -30.16 8.09 -2.28
CA GLN A 17 -28.78 8.53 -2.58
C GLN A 17 -28.39 8.27 -4.03
N LEU A 18 -28.73 7.08 -4.56
CA LEU A 18 -28.35 6.70 -5.92
C LEU A 18 -29.07 7.54 -6.98
N THR A 19 -30.35 7.83 -6.77
CA THR A 19 -31.14 8.59 -7.74
C THR A 19 -30.89 10.09 -7.73
N ARG A 20 -30.28 10.64 -6.66
CA ARG A 20 -29.98 12.08 -6.54
C ARG A 20 -29.17 12.63 -7.72
N HIS A 21 -28.27 11.82 -8.26
CA HIS A 21 -27.39 12.19 -9.37
C HIS A 21 -27.92 11.73 -10.74
N LEU A 22 -29.07 11.05 -10.76
CA LEU A 22 -29.74 10.66 -12.00
C LEU A 22 -30.64 11.81 -12.52
N PRO A 23 -30.84 11.89 -13.84
CA PRO A 23 -31.94 12.64 -14.45
C PRO A 23 -33.27 12.30 -13.79
N GLU A 24 -34.16 13.30 -13.65
CA GLU A 24 -35.43 13.18 -12.93
C GLU A 24 -36.26 11.97 -13.38
N GLU A 25 -36.27 11.72 -14.68
CA GLU A 25 -37.04 10.69 -15.36
C GLU A 25 -36.49 9.27 -15.11
N LEU A 26 -35.22 9.16 -14.69
CA LEU A 26 -34.58 7.91 -14.29
C LEU A 26 -34.69 7.65 -12.79
N ARG A 27 -35.01 8.65 -11.98
CA ARG A 27 -35.11 8.49 -10.51
C ARG A 27 -36.20 7.50 -10.12
N GLY A 28 -37.40 7.68 -10.65
CA GLY A 28 -38.54 6.80 -10.38
C GLY A 28 -38.29 5.33 -10.75
N PRO A 29 -37.93 5.04 -12.02
CA PRO A 29 -37.62 3.68 -12.46
C PRO A 29 -36.48 3.02 -11.68
N CYS A 30 -35.40 3.76 -11.39
CA CYS A 30 -34.27 3.24 -10.63
C CYS A 30 -34.64 2.95 -9.17
N SER A 31 -35.31 3.88 -8.50
CA SER A 31 -35.81 3.72 -7.14
C SER A 31 -36.75 2.51 -7.04
N LYS A 32 -37.72 2.40 -7.97
CA LYS A 32 -38.63 1.26 -8.04
C LYS A 32 -37.88 -0.07 -8.11
N ARG A 33 -36.87 -0.19 -8.98
CA ARG A 33 -36.05 -1.41 -9.10
C ARG A 33 -35.28 -1.74 -7.84
N ILE A 34 -34.66 -0.75 -7.19
CA ILE A 34 -33.96 -0.94 -5.92
C ILE A 34 -34.92 -1.53 -4.86
N HIS A 35 -36.15 -1.00 -4.79
CA HIS A 35 -37.17 -1.52 -3.87
C HIS A 35 -37.69 -2.91 -4.25
N GLU A 36 -38.04 -3.15 -5.51
CA GLU A 36 -38.57 -4.44 -5.98
C GLU A 36 -37.55 -5.58 -5.81
N ASN A 37 -36.26 -5.29 -6.00
CA ASN A 37 -35.19 -6.25 -5.84
C ASN A 37 -34.59 -6.26 -4.42
N ASN A 38 -35.12 -5.45 -3.51
CA ASN A 38 -34.63 -5.24 -2.15
C ASN A 38 -33.10 -5.05 -2.09
N VAL A 39 -32.55 -4.22 -2.98
CA VAL A 39 -31.11 -3.96 -3.02
C VAL A 39 -30.75 -3.01 -1.87
N THR A 40 -29.79 -3.42 -1.05
CA THR A 40 -29.31 -2.67 0.11
C THR A 40 -27.93 -2.08 -0.15
N GLY A 41 -27.47 -1.17 0.72
CA GLY A 41 -26.11 -0.66 0.62
C GLY A 41 -25.03 -1.74 0.84
N SER A 42 -25.32 -2.78 1.62
CA SER A 42 -24.45 -3.96 1.76
C SER A 42 -24.25 -4.70 0.43
N ASP A 43 -25.30 -4.87 -0.38
CA ASP A 43 -25.19 -5.48 -1.72
C ASP A 43 -24.31 -4.65 -2.67
N VAL A 44 -24.39 -3.32 -2.52
CA VAL A 44 -23.59 -2.38 -3.29
C VAL A 44 -22.13 -2.38 -2.85
N MET A 45 -21.87 -2.44 -1.55
CA MET A 45 -20.51 -2.56 -1.01
C MET A 45 -19.87 -3.90 -1.34
N ALA A 46 -20.64 -4.99 -1.36
CA ALA A 46 -20.17 -6.28 -1.87
C ALA A 46 -19.70 -6.16 -3.32
N MET A 47 -20.50 -5.50 -4.17
CA MET A 47 -20.13 -5.23 -5.56
C MET A 47 -18.88 -4.35 -5.68
N ILE A 48 -18.77 -3.27 -4.89
CA ILE A 48 -17.57 -2.41 -4.89
C ILE A 48 -16.35 -3.22 -4.46
N LYS A 49 -16.44 -4.04 -3.41
CA LYS A 49 -15.36 -4.92 -2.94
C LYS A 49 -14.93 -5.88 -4.05
N ASP A 50 -15.88 -6.45 -4.78
CA ASP A 50 -15.60 -7.32 -5.92
C ASP A 50 -14.95 -6.56 -7.10
N MET A 51 -15.40 -5.34 -7.39
CA MET A 51 -14.80 -4.46 -8.41
C MET A 51 -13.40 -3.96 -8.03
N CYS A 52 -13.09 -3.88 -6.73
CA CYS A 52 -11.77 -3.50 -6.23
C CYS A 52 -10.76 -4.65 -6.31
N LYS A 53 -11.19 -5.88 -6.66
CA LYS A 53 -10.28 -6.99 -6.93
C LYS A 53 -9.46 -6.68 -8.20
N PRO A 54 -8.13 -6.75 -8.16
CA PRO A 54 -7.31 -6.59 -9.36
C PRO A 54 -7.78 -7.55 -10.47
N GLY A 55 -7.99 -7.05 -11.68
CA GLY A 55 -8.42 -7.88 -12.83
C GLY A 55 -9.93 -8.06 -12.99
N SER A 56 -10.77 -7.72 -12.00
CA SER A 56 -12.24 -7.68 -12.15
C SER A 56 -12.76 -6.39 -12.83
N GLN A 57 -11.84 -5.48 -13.14
CA GLN A 57 -12.07 -4.19 -13.79
C GLN A 57 -12.60 -4.43 -15.21
N GLY A 58 -13.92 -4.27 -15.38
CA GLY A 58 -14.63 -4.45 -16.66
C GLY A 58 -15.83 -5.38 -16.60
N GLN A 59 -16.01 -6.14 -15.51
CA GLN A 59 -17.11 -7.11 -15.38
C GLN A 59 -18.28 -6.64 -14.50
N TYR A 60 -18.31 -5.38 -14.06
CA TYR A 60 -19.37 -4.91 -13.15
C TYR A 60 -20.77 -5.00 -13.76
N ARG A 61 -20.90 -4.91 -15.09
CA ARG A 61 -22.17 -5.13 -15.80
C ARG A 61 -22.73 -6.53 -15.55
N ASP A 62 -21.85 -7.51 -15.37
CA ASP A 62 -22.21 -8.89 -15.09
C ASP A 62 -22.51 -9.14 -13.62
N HIS A 63 -22.18 -8.19 -12.74
CA HIS A 63 -22.41 -8.34 -11.31
C HIS A 63 -23.91 -8.39 -11.00
N PRO A 64 -24.39 -9.36 -10.18
CA PRO A 64 -25.81 -9.52 -9.88
C PRO A 64 -26.47 -8.25 -9.32
N THR A 65 -25.78 -7.52 -8.43
CA THR A 65 -26.27 -6.24 -7.89
C THR A 65 -26.44 -5.18 -8.98
N PHE A 66 -25.54 -5.10 -9.96
CA PHE A 66 -25.67 -4.16 -11.06
C PHE A 66 -26.91 -4.49 -11.89
N LYS A 67 -27.09 -5.76 -12.28
CA LYS A 67 -28.25 -6.21 -13.06
C LYS A 67 -29.56 -5.92 -12.32
N LYS A 68 -29.64 -6.19 -11.01
CA LYS A 68 -30.82 -5.84 -10.19
C LYS A 68 -31.22 -4.36 -10.26
N ILE A 69 -30.26 -3.45 -10.44
CA ILE A 69 -30.55 -2.01 -10.51
C ILE A 69 -30.71 -1.55 -11.98
N PHE A 70 -29.88 -2.05 -12.91
CA PHE A 70 -29.63 -1.49 -14.25
C PHE A 70 -29.82 -2.45 -15.44
N ASP A 71 -30.43 -3.64 -15.26
CA ASP A 71 -30.55 -4.73 -16.24
C ASP A 71 -30.74 -4.33 -17.72
N ASP A 72 -30.39 -5.22 -18.65
CA ASP A 72 -30.31 -5.06 -20.11
C ASP A 72 -31.56 -4.42 -20.76
N GLU A 73 -32.74 -4.57 -20.17
CA GLU A 73 -33.97 -3.88 -20.60
C GLU A 73 -33.86 -2.34 -20.55
N TRP A 74 -32.94 -1.79 -19.74
CA TRP A 74 -32.62 -0.36 -19.74
C TRP A 74 -31.78 0.08 -20.94
N GLU A 75 -31.03 -0.81 -21.60
CA GLU A 75 -30.27 -0.44 -22.81
C GLU A 75 -31.19 -0.10 -24.01
N GLY A 76 -32.46 -0.47 -23.92
CA GLY A 76 -33.52 -0.19 -24.90
C GLY A 76 -34.25 1.13 -24.63
N ASP A 77 -34.20 2.05 -25.60
CA ASP A 77 -34.99 3.28 -25.72
C ASP A 77 -34.83 4.42 -24.70
N GLY A 78 -34.77 4.15 -23.40
CA GLY A 78 -34.76 5.20 -22.36
C GLY A 78 -33.53 6.11 -22.43
N TRP A 79 -32.34 5.52 -22.53
CA TRP A 79 -31.07 6.26 -22.65
C TRP A 79 -30.81 6.77 -24.07
N ARG A 80 -31.30 6.06 -25.11
CA ARG A 80 -31.03 6.35 -26.54
C ARG A 80 -31.81 7.56 -27.06
N LYS A 81 -32.99 7.84 -26.50
CA LYS A 81 -33.86 8.97 -26.92
C LYS A 81 -33.42 10.33 -26.35
N TRP A 82 -32.30 10.39 -25.61
CA TRP A 82 -31.95 11.57 -24.82
C TRP A 82 -31.00 12.56 -25.55
N PRO A 83 -31.17 13.88 -25.36
CA PRO A 83 -30.29 14.89 -25.96
C PRO A 83 -28.81 14.72 -25.55
N LYS A 84 -27.93 14.78 -26.54
CA LYS A 84 -26.45 14.63 -26.45
C LYS A 84 -25.73 15.59 -25.47
N LYS A 85 -26.45 16.50 -24.79
CA LYS A 85 -25.89 17.56 -23.93
C LYS A 85 -25.63 17.16 -22.48
N MET A 86 -26.07 15.98 -22.04
CA MET A 86 -25.84 15.49 -20.68
C MET A 86 -24.50 14.75 -20.54
N ALA A 87 -23.88 14.87 -19.37
CA ALA A 87 -22.63 14.18 -19.02
C ALA A 87 -22.81 12.69 -18.73
N VAL A 88 -24.05 12.19 -18.54
CA VAL A 88 -24.35 10.78 -18.27
C VAL A 88 -25.15 10.21 -19.44
N ARG A 89 -24.55 9.30 -20.21
CA ARG A 89 -25.10 8.80 -21.48
C ARG A 89 -25.47 7.32 -21.48
N SER A 90 -25.24 6.62 -20.38
CA SER A 90 -25.54 5.20 -20.23
C SER A 90 -25.70 4.80 -18.76
N PRO A 91 -26.32 3.63 -18.48
CA PRO A 91 -26.32 3.02 -17.15
C PRO A 91 -24.92 2.92 -16.53
N ASP A 92 -23.91 2.58 -17.34
CA ASP A 92 -22.51 2.55 -16.91
C ASP A 92 -22.04 3.89 -16.38
N GLN A 93 -22.31 4.96 -17.11
CA GLN A 93 -21.82 6.27 -16.75
C GLN A 93 -22.54 6.78 -15.50
N ALA A 94 -23.82 6.42 -15.33
CA ALA A 94 -24.57 6.69 -14.12
C ALA A 94 -23.96 5.96 -12.92
N MET A 95 -23.65 4.67 -13.06
CA MET A 95 -23.04 3.89 -12.00
C MET A 95 -21.61 4.31 -11.70
N LYS A 96 -20.78 4.55 -12.72
CA LYS A 96 -19.46 5.13 -12.55
C LYS A 96 -19.54 6.47 -11.85
N THR A 97 -20.52 7.32 -12.19
CA THR A 97 -20.73 8.61 -11.51
C THR A 97 -21.18 8.42 -10.08
N PHE A 98 -22.14 7.54 -9.82
CA PHE A 98 -22.63 7.25 -8.46
C PHE A 98 -21.52 6.67 -7.59
N PHE A 99 -20.80 5.65 -8.06
CA PHE A 99 -19.67 5.07 -7.34
C PHE A 99 -18.52 6.03 -7.19
N SER A 100 -18.20 6.78 -8.24
CA SER A 100 -17.21 7.83 -8.11
C SER A 100 -17.67 8.79 -7.04
N THR A 101 -18.92 9.27 -7.01
CA THR A 101 -19.40 10.17 -5.96
C THR A 101 -19.37 9.52 -4.58
N LEU A 102 -19.80 8.27 -4.44
CA LEU A 102 -19.87 7.55 -3.18
C LEU A 102 -18.48 7.22 -2.63
N ILE A 103 -17.62 6.62 -3.45
CA ILE A 103 -16.19 6.40 -3.15
C ILE A 103 -15.53 7.76 -2.91
N ASN A 104 -15.84 8.78 -3.71
CA ASN A 104 -15.25 10.10 -3.52
C ASN A 104 -15.77 10.77 -2.25
N GLU A 105 -17.01 10.54 -1.80
CA GLU A 105 -17.56 11.13 -0.59
C GLU A 105 -17.08 10.41 0.66
N SER A 106 -16.98 9.08 0.60
CA SER A 106 -16.46 8.23 1.67
C SER A 106 -14.93 8.24 1.75
N ALA A 107 -14.22 8.43 0.64
CA ALA A 107 -12.75 8.46 0.58
C ALA A 107 -12.16 9.86 0.41
N SER A 108 -12.99 10.91 0.33
CA SER A 108 -12.49 12.28 0.29
C SER A 108 -11.98 12.67 1.66
N VAL A 109 -10.66 12.59 1.80
CA VAL A 109 -9.98 13.33 2.85
C VAL A 109 -9.99 14.80 2.48
N VAL A 110 -10.44 15.66 3.39
CA VAL A 110 -10.31 17.11 3.26
C VAL A 110 -8.83 17.45 3.42
N VAL A 111 -8.29 18.27 2.52
CA VAL A 111 -6.88 18.68 2.59
C VAL A 111 -6.81 20.17 2.92
N SER A 112 -5.81 20.55 3.72
CA SER A 112 -5.67 21.85 4.39
C SER A 112 -5.88 23.08 3.50
N LYS A 113 -6.24 24.20 4.15
CA LYS A 113 -6.33 25.58 3.67
C LYS A 113 -7.35 25.89 2.58
N VAL A 114 -8.06 24.90 2.05
CA VAL A 114 -9.02 25.16 0.98
C VAL A 114 -10.35 24.40 1.16
N GLU A 115 -10.53 23.64 2.24
CA GLU A 115 -11.64 22.68 2.41
C GLU A 115 -11.84 21.75 1.20
N LYS A 116 -10.83 21.68 0.33
CA LYS A 116 -10.89 20.97 -0.92
C LYS A 116 -10.74 19.50 -0.64
N ARG A 117 -11.67 18.73 -1.21
CA ARG A 117 -11.61 17.28 -1.22
C ARG A 117 -10.34 16.84 -1.97
N ILE A 118 -9.71 15.73 -1.60
CA ILE A 118 -8.54 15.20 -2.34
C ILE A 118 -8.74 15.13 -3.87
N PHE A 119 -9.98 14.92 -4.29
CA PHE A 119 -10.39 14.86 -5.69
C PHE A 119 -10.38 16.20 -6.41
N GLU A 120 -10.34 17.30 -5.67
CA GLU A 120 -10.14 18.64 -6.21
C GLU A 120 -8.65 18.96 -6.36
N ILE A 121 -7.78 18.23 -5.63
CA ILE A 121 -6.31 18.30 -5.78
C ILE A 121 -5.86 17.47 -6.99
N ILE A 122 -6.43 16.27 -7.14
CA ILE A 122 -6.15 15.37 -8.26
C ILE A 122 -7.23 15.58 -9.32
N LYS A 123 -6.97 16.49 -10.27
CA LYS A 123 -7.93 16.81 -11.33
C LYS A 123 -8.35 15.55 -12.09
N ALA A 124 -9.64 15.50 -12.48
CA ALA A 124 -10.24 14.35 -13.16
C ALA A 124 -9.49 13.93 -14.45
N GLU A 125 -8.86 14.88 -15.14
CA GLU A 125 -8.06 14.62 -16.33
C GLU A 125 -6.85 13.70 -16.09
N TYR A 126 -6.30 13.71 -14.86
CA TYR A 126 -5.18 12.83 -14.45
C TYR A 126 -5.65 11.51 -13.82
N ARG A 127 -6.95 11.31 -13.59
CA ARG A 127 -7.47 10.12 -12.91
C ARG A 127 -7.87 9.03 -13.90
N ASN A 128 -7.56 7.80 -13.55
CA ASN A 128 -8.02 6.62 -14.27
C ASN A 128 -9.06 5.85 -13.43
N TYR A 129 -10.23 6.45 -13.25
CA TYR A 129 -11.30 6.00 -12.34
C TYR A 129 -11.63 4.50 -12.39
N GLU A 130 -11.44 3.87 -13.54
CA GLU A 130 -11.71 2.44 -13.74
C GLU A 130 -10.81 1.52 -12.90
N PHE A 131 -9.72 2.06 -12.35
CA PHE A 131 -8.73 1.35 -11.55
C PHE A 131 -8.64 1.86 -10.11
N ASP A 132 -9.56 2.74 -9.68
CA ASP A 132 -9.64 3.17 -8.28
C ASP A 132 -10.06 1.96 -7.42
N SER A 133 -9.41 1.80 -6.27
CA SER A 133 -9.63 0.61 -5.44
C SER A 133 -9.46 0.93 -3.96
N TYR A 134 -10.41 0.47 -3.14
CA TYR A 134 -10.24 0.44 -1.69
C TYR A 134 -9.66 -0.92 -1.28
N PHE A 135 -8.55 -0.91 -0.55
CA PHE A 135 -7.93 -2.13 -0.06
C PHE A 135 -8.48 -2.46 1.32
N SER A 136 -9.16 -3.62 1.42
CA SER A 136 -9.76 -4.11 2.66
C SER A 136 -8.71 -4.35 3.76
N GLU A 137 -9.18 -4.64 4.97
CA GLU A 137 -8.31 -4.87 6.13
C GLU A 137 -7.44 -6.13 6.02
N GLU A 138 -7.68 -6.97 5.01
CA GLU A 138 -6.93 -8.19 4.82
C GLU A 138 -5.55 -7.92 4.20
N VAL A 139 -4.53 -8.59 4.72
CA VAL A 139 -3.15 -8.50 4.26
C VAL A 139 -2.79 -9.75 3.47
N TRP A 140 -2.33 -9.62 2.21
CA TRP A 140 -1.86 -10.75 1.40
C TRP A 140 -0.70 -10.37 0.46
N CYS A 141 0.01 -11.38 -0.02
CA CYS A 141 1.09 -11.23 -1.01
C CYS A 141 0.53 -11.12 -2.43
N ILE A 142 0.97 -10.10 -3.16
CA ILE A 142 0.59 -9.87 -4.55
C ILE A 142 1.84 -10.00 -5.45
N ALA A 143 1.73 -10.83 -6.48
CA ALA A 143 2.70 -10.86 -7.58
C ALA A 143 2.54 -9.62 -8.46
N SER A 144 3.66 -8.95 -8.75
CA SER A 144 3.67 -7.69 -9.48
C SER A 144 5.02 -7.39 -10.11
N GLY A 145 5.12 -7.67 -11.41
CA GLY A 145 6.33 -7.54 -12.17
C GLY A 145 6.98 -8.89 -12.45
N VAL A 146 8.14 -8.85 -13.10
CA VAL A 146 8.96 -10.06 -13.31
C VAL A 146 9.66 -10.47 -12.03
N GLU A 147 9.78 -11.77 -11.81
CA GLU A 147 10.63 -12.28 -10.74
C GLU A 147 12.09 -11.93 -11.04
N SER A 148 12.76 -11.29 -10.09
CA SER A 148 14.18 -10.99 -10.21
C SER A 148 14.89 -11.10 -8.87
N ILE A 149 16.20 -11.39 -8.93
CA ILE A 149 17.04 -11.42 -7.73
C ILE A 149 17.72 -10.07 -7.60
N ALA A 150 17.45 -9.36 -6.51
CA ALA A 150 18.16 -8.14 -6.16
C ALA A 150 19.15 -8.40 -5.02
N VAL A 151 20.32 -7.79 -5.10
CA VAL A 151 21.37 -7.90 -4.08
C VAL A 151 21.45 -6.59 -3.30
N SER A 152 21.31 -6.66 -1.98
CA SER A 152 21.45 -5.49 -1.10
C SER A 152 22.92 -5.07 -0.97
N GLU A 153 23.24 -3.80 -1.23
CA GLU A 153 24.63 -3.32 -1.22
C GLU A 153 25.29 -3.33 0.17
N ASN A 154 24.50 -3.21 1.26
CA ASN A 154 25.04 -3.05 2.61
C ASN A 154 25.12 -4.36 3.42
N GLU A 155 24.24 -5.33 3.15
CA GLU A 155 24.08 -6.53 4.00
C GLU A 155 24.24 -7.87 3.25
N GLY A 156 24.55 -7.84 1.95
CA GLY A 156 25.00 -9.02 1.20
C GLY A 156 23.96 -10.14 1.03
N GLY A 157 22.66 -9.80 1.06
CA GLY A 157 21.56 -10.74 0.85
C GLY A 157 21.02 -10.74 -0.58
N ASP A 158 20.69 -11.94 -1.08
CA ASP A 158 19.83 -12.13 -2.25
C ASP A 158 18.36 -11.99 -1.82
N HIS A 159 17.62 -11.16 -2.55
CA HIS A 159 16.18 -10.94 -2.39
C HIS A 159 15.43 -11.31 -3.65
N THR A 160 14.23 -11.86 -3.50
CA THR A 160 13.31 -12.04 -4.62
C THR A 160 12.37 -10.85 -4.72
N GLU A 161 12.46 -10.14 -5.84
CA GLU A 161 11.62 -8.99 -6.19
C GLU A 161 10.50 -9.37 -7.16
N GLY A 162 9.60 -8.41 -7.43
CA GLY A 162 8.42 -8.62 -8.26
C GLY A 162 7.16 -8.90 -7.44
N PHE A 163 7.13 -8.48 -6.17
CA PHE A 163 6.03 -8.73 -5.25
C PHE A 163 5.83 -7.59 -4.26
N TYR A 164 4.63 -7.45 -3.73
CA TYR A 164 4.32 -6.51 -2.66
C TYR A 164 3.19 -7.03 -1.75
N ILE A 165 3.03 -6.41 -0.59
CA ILE A 165 1.94 -6.71 0.33
C ILE A 165 0.76 -5.78 0.09
N SER A 166 -0.46 -6.33 0.11
CA SER A 166 -1.69 -5.56 -0.12
C SER A 166 -1.78 -4.32 0.80
N PRO A 167 -2.17 -3.14 0.25
CA PRO A 167 -2.31 -1.88 0.97
C PRO A 167 -3.46 -1.81 1.98
N CYS A 168 -3.51 -2.68 2.99
CA CYS A 168 -4.60 -2.74 3.96
C CYS A 168 -4.96 -1.35 4.56
N GLY A 169 -6.23 -0.95 4.43
CA GLY A 169 -6.75 0.33 4.96
C GLY A 169 -6.36 1.57 4.13
N TRP A 170 -5.95 1.38 2.88
CA TRP A 170 -5.65 2.47 1.96
C TRP A 170 -6.65 2.54 0.82
N GLN A 171 -7.03 3.76 0.46
CA GLN A 171 -7.69 4.04 -0.81
C GLN A 171 -6.63 4.31 -1.87
N ARG A 172 -6.77 3.71 -3.04
CA ARG A 172 -5.98 4.01 -4.24
C ARG A 172 -6.81 4.82 -5.21
N LEU A 173 -6.21 5.92 -5.66
CA LEU A 173 -6.68 6.75 -6.74
C LEU A 173 -5.74 6.55 -7.93
N ALA A 174 -6.21 5.85 -8.95
CA ALA A 174 -5.43 5.53 -10.13
C ALA A 174 -5.11 6.79 -10.93
N LEU A 175 -3.87 6.87 -11.41
CA LEU A 175 -3.42 7.97 -12.25
C LEU A 175 -3.32 7.50 -13.70
N LYS A 176 -3.68 8.39 -14.63
CA LYS A 176 -3.31 8.24 -16.04
C LYS A 176 -1.82 8.44 -16.15
N VAL A 177 -1.16 7.51 -16.82
CA VAL A 177 0.24 7.67 -17.20
C VAL A 177 0.26 8.67 -18.35
N ILE A 178 0.80 9.87 -18.10
CA ILE A 178 0.89 10.91 -19.11
C ILE A 178 1.86 10.43 -20.20
N PRO A 179 1.44 10.31 -21.47
CA PRO A 179 2.32 9.98 -22.57
C PRO A 179 3.15 11.21 -22.93
N ASP A 180 4.18 11.50 -22.13
CA ASP A 180 5.08 12.64 -22.35
C ASP A 180 6.23 12.31 -23.34
N ASN A 181 6.12 11.20 -24.10
CA ASN A 181 7.16 10.62 -24.97
C ASN A 181 8.48 10.28 -24.27
N THR A 182 8.66 10.63 -22.99
CA THR A 182 9.83 10.27 -22.18
C THR A 182 9.60 9.02 -21.35
N LYS A 183 8.33 8.68 -21.10
CA LYS A 183 7.89 7.48 -20.39
C LYS A 183 7.19 6.54 -21.37
N ALA A 184 7.97 5.71 -22.05
CA ALA A 184 7.47 4.53 -22.75
C ALA A 184 7.01 3.52 -21.70
N PHE A 185 5.80 3.70 -21.18
CA PHE A 185 5.16 2.76 -20.26
C PHE A 185 3.83 2.35 -20.88
N GLN A 186 3.91 1.42 -21.83
CA GLN A 186 2.79 0.93 -22.64
C GLN A 186 2.81 -0.59 -22.77
N GLY A 187 1.62 -1.18 -22.94
CA GLY A 187 1.47 -2.62 -23.21
C GLY A 187 1.98 -3.50 -22.07
N GLU A 188 2.79 -4.50 -22.42
CA GLU A 188 3.28 -5.54 -21.51
C GLU A 188 4.21 -5.02 -20.40
N GLU A 189 4.75 -3.80 -20.54
CA GLU A 189 5.59 -3.18 -19.51
C GLU A 189 4.86 -3.06 -18.17
N TRP A 190 3.53 -2.87 -18.20
CA TRP A 190 2.70 -2.86 -17.00
C TRP A 190 2.81 -4.15 -16.18
N GLN A 191 2.93 -5.28 -16.86
CA GLN A 191 3.02 -6.61 -16.25
C GLN A 191 4.43 -6.94 -15.79
N ASN A 192 5.44 -6.34 -16.45
CA ASN A 192 6.84 -6.65 -16.20
C ASN A 192 7.49 -5.74 -15.15
N TRP A 193 7.05 -4.49 -15.01
CA TRP A 193 7.64 -3.57 -14.04
C TRP A 193 7.16 -3.85 -12.63
N HIS A 194 8.10 -3.76 -11.68
CA HIS A 194 7.80 -4.01 -10.28
C HIS A 194 6.93 -2.89 -9.71
N LYS A 195 6.07 -3.22 -8.75
CA LYS A 195 5.34 -2.21 -7.99
C LYS A 195 6.14 -1.81 -6.75
N ALA A 196 6.17 -0.52 -6.47
CA ALA A 196 6.69 0.04 -5.25
C ALA A 196 5.88 1.28 -4.83
N TYR A 197 6.35 1.95 -3.80
CA TYR A 197 5.71 3.08 -3.17
C TYR A 197 6.72 4.20 -2.95
N HIS A 198 6.28 5.45 -3.09
CA HIS A 198 7.09 6.64 -2.85
C HIS A 198 6.40 7.55 -1.84
N GLY A 199 7.04 7.74 -0.69
CA GLY A 199 6.55 8.63 0.35
C GLY A 199 6.57 10.09 -0.09
N THR A 200 5.46 10.80 0.08
CA THR A 200 5.34 12.21 -0.31
C THR A 200 4.62 13.03 0.74
N ARG A 201 4.87 14.33 0.74
CA ARG A 201 4.06 15.30 1.48
C ARG A 201 2.78 15.61 0.74
N GLY A 202 1.73 15.96 1.50
CA GLY A 202 0.46 16.42 0.94
C GLY A 202 0.62 17.58 -0.05
N CYS A 203 1.51 18.55 0.23
CA CYS A 203 1.75 19.69 -0.67
C CYS A 203 2.34 19.31 -2.03
N ALA A 204 3.09 18.21 -2.08
CA ALA A 204 3.76 17.79 -3.30
C ALA A 204 2.84 16.94 -4.20
N VAL A 205 1.68 16.48 -3.70
CA VAL A 205 0.77 15.59 -4.44
C VAL A 205 0.37 16.20 -5.77
N SER A 206 -0.15 17.43 -5.79
CA SER A 206 -0.59 18.09 -7.03
C SER A 206 0.56 18.22 -8.04
N SER A 207 1.74 18.68 -7.59
CA SER A 207 2.91 18.82 -8.46
C SER A 207 3.38 17.48 -9.04
N ILE A 208 3.41 16.40 -8.24
CA ILE A 208 3.82 15.08 -8.71
C ILE A 208 2.75 14.46 -9.63
N VAL A 209 1.46 14.70 -9.39
CA VAL A 209 0.40 14.27 -10.32
C VAL A 209 0.56 14.95 -11.68
N GLU A 210 0.85 16.25 -11.69
CA GLU A 210 0.95 17.04 -12.93
C GLU A 210 2.28 16.78 -13.68
N ASN A 211 3.38 16.57 -12.97
CA ASN A 211 4.73 16.52 -13.57
C ASN A 211 5.40 15.13 -13.48
N GLY A 212 4.79 14.18 -12.76
CA GLY A 212 5.43 12.92 -12.37
C GLY A 212 6.48 13.08 -11.27
N LEU A 213 7.16 11.98 -10.94
CA LEU A 213 8.31 12.03 -10.03
C LEU A 213 9.53 12.59 -10.75
N LEU A 214 10.18 13.54 -10.09
CA LEU A 214 11.35 14.23 -10.62
C LEU A 214 12.50 14.11 -9.63
N GLN A 215 13.71 14.01 -10.17
CA GLN A 215 14.91 13.92 -9.35
C GLN A 215 15.22 15.25 -8.66
N PRO A 216 15.83 15.20 -7.46
CA PRO A 216 16.45 16.39 -6.87
C PRO A 216 17.40 17.06 -7.86
N GLY A 217 17.18 18.35 -8.11
CA GLY A 217 17.94 19.15 -9.07
C GLY A 217 17.24 19.38 -10.41
N ALA A 218 16.14 18.68 -10.72
CA ALA A 218 15.30 18.99 -11.87
C ALA A 218 14.68 20.39 -11.75
N VAL A 219 14.38 21.03 -12.88
CA VAL A 219 13.78 22.37 -12.92
C VAL A 219 12.32 22.26 -13.33
N VAL A 220 11.41 22.73 -12.48
CA VAL A 220 9.97 22.76 -12.72
C VAL A 220 9.52 24.21 -12.63
N ALA A 221 8.88 24.73 -13.69
CA ALA A 221 8.45 26.12 -13.76
C ALA A 221 9.56 27.13 -13.37
N GLY A 222 10.80 26.88 -13.81
CA GLY A 222 11.96 27.72 -13.51
C GLY A 222 12.56 27.53 -12.12
N GLN A 223 11.99 26.68 -11.26
CA GLN A 223 12.50 26.40 -9.93
C GLN A 223 13.24 25.07 -9.85
N LYS A 224 14.46 25.09 -9.32
CA LYS A 224 15.26 23.88 -9.09
C LYS A 224 14.77 23.13 -7.86
N LEU A 225 14.35 21.88 -8.03
CA LEU A 225 13.91 21.00 -6.95
C LEU A 225 15.06 20.76 -5.97
N LYS A 226 14.85 21.11 -4.71
CA LYS A 226 15.81 20.86 -3.63
C LYS A 226 15.62 19.45 -3.10
N SER A 227 16.73 18.80 -2.73
CA SER A 227 16.65 17.56 -1.94
C SER A 227 16.05 17.89 -0.56
N LEU A 228 14.89 17.31 -0.26
CA LEU A 228 14.15 17.58 0.98
C LEU A 228 14.55 16.68 2.14
N HIS A 229 15.02 15.47 1.84
CA HIS A 229 15.45 14.45 2.80
C HIS A 229 16.95 14.21 2.68
N GLY A 230 17.45 13.27 3.49
CA GLY A 230 18.85 12.87 3.46
C GLY A 230 19.29 12.36 2.09
N ALA A 231 20.58 12.11 2.01
CA ALA A 231 21.29 11.59 0.85
C ALA A 231 21.72 10.14 1.06
N ALA A 232 21.02 9.41 1.93
CA ALA A 232 21.41 8.08 2.36
C ALA A 232 21.57 7.19 1.12
N GLY A 233 22.75 6.57 0.97
CA GLY A 233 22.99 5.69 -0.18
C GLY A 233 23.25 6.32 -1.53
N LYS A 234 23.14 7.64 -1.66
CA LYS A 234 23.40 8.29 -2.93
C LYS A 234 24.91 8.25 -3.24
N LYS A 235 25.26 7.92 -4.47
CA LYS A 235 26.63 8.05 -4.97
C LYS A 235 26.96 9.53 -5.18
N LYS A 236 28.23 9.89 -5.08
CA LYS A 236 28.68 11.29 -5.24
C LYS A 236 28.25 11.82 -6.62
N GLY A 237 27.52 12.94 -6.62
CA GLY A 237 27.04 13.59 -7.84
C GLY A 237 25.79 12.96 -8.47
N ILE A 238 25.25 11.88 -7.91
CA ILE A 238 24.06 11.20 -8.42
C ILE A 238 22.87 11.52 -7.50
N SER A 239 21.83 12.10 -8.07
CA SER A 239 20.53 12.26 -7.41
C SER A 239 19.73 10.97 -7.56
N VAL A 240 19.01 10.58 -6.50
CA VAL A 240 18.18 9.37 -6.50
C VAL A 240 16.74 9.71 -6.15
N ILE A 241 15.82 8.96 -6.72
CA ILE A 241 14.43 8.86 -6.25
C ILE A 241 14.36 7.62 -5.36
N TYR A 242 13.82 7.79 -4.17
CA TYR A 242 13.63 6.71 -3.21
C TYR A 242 12.25 6.09 -3.40
N ALA A 243 12.18 4.77 -3.54
CA ALA A 243 10.93 4.02 -3.49
C ALA A 243 11.07 2.84 -2.53
N SER A 244 9.98 2.18 -2.18
CA SER A 244 10.01 0.98 -1.33
C SER A 244 8.96 -0.02 -1.79
N PRO A 245 9.23 -1.34 -1.76
CA PRO A 245 8.18 -2.34 -1.91
C PRO A 245 7.20 -2.34 -0.72
N CYS A 246 7.55 -1.65 0.38
CA CYS A 246 6.72 -1.52 1.58
C CYS A 246 6.00 -0.17 1.62
N LEU A 247 4.67 -0.22 1.52
CA LEU A 247 3.81 0.96 1.64
C LEU A 247 3.96 1.66 2.99
N GLU A 248 3.96 0.92 4.10
CA GLU A 248 4.08 1.50 5.44
C GLU A 248 5.44 2.17 5.69
N TYR A 249 6.51 1.63 5.10
CA TYR A 249 7.83 2.27 5.13
C TYR A 249 7.80 3.59 4.34
N SER A 250 7.23 3.58 3.13
CA SER A 250 7.04 4.81 2.33
C SER A 250 6.13 5.82 3.03
N ALA A 251 5.17 5.36 3.82
CA ALA A 251 4.28 6.20 4.58
C ALA A 251 4.98 6.87 5.79
N HIS A 252 6.17 6.43 6.20
CA HIS A 252 6.86 6.94 7.38
C HIS A 252 6.83 8.48 7.46
N HIS A 253 6.58 9.04 8.65
CA HIS A 253 6.38 10.49 8.82
C HIS A 253 7.58 11.32 8.30
N ILE A 254 8.79 10.76 8.30
CA ILE A 254 9.97 11.44 7.75
C ILE A 254 9.79 11.81 6.27
N TYR A 255 9.08 11.01 5.48
CA TYR A 255 8.80 11.27 4.06
C TYR A 255 7.50 12.08 3.89
N THR A 256 6.51 11.81 4.74
CA THR A 256 5.15 12.31 4.54
C THR A 256 4.83 13.59 5.32
N ALA A 257 5.56 13.91 6.40
CA ALA A 257 5.34 15.11 7.19
C ALA A 257 5.88 16.37 6.49
N GLY A 258 5.12 17.45 6.60
CA GLY A 258 5.56 18.80 6.27
C GLY A 258 6.73 19.22 7.17
N ARG A 259 7.64 20.07 6.66
CA ARG A 259 8.62 20.72 7.52
C ARG A 259 7.89 21.81 8.32
N GLY A 260 7.37 21.46 9.49
CA GLY A 260 7.34 22.40 10.59
C GLY A 260 8.76 22.72 11.02
N ARG A 261 9.04 23.98 11.35
CA ARG A 261 10.35 24.54 11.74
C ARG A 261 11.19 23.55 12.56
N ARG A 262 12.44 23.39 12.14
CA ARG A 262 13.49 22.70 12.90
C ARG A 262 13.91 23.43 14.20
N ASP A 263 13.27 24.51 14.59
CA ASP A 263 13.75 25.32 15.72
C ASP A 263 13.11 24.99 17.08
N ASP A 264 11.95 24.31 17.14
CA ASP A 264 11.29 24.06 18.44
C ASP A 264 11.42 22.62 18.98
N GLN A 265 11.71 21.62 18.13
CA GLN A 265 11.83 20.21 18.59
C GLN A 265 13.25 19.78 18.95
N ALA A 266 14.30 20.53 18.59
CA ALA A 266 15.68 20.16 18.94
C ALA A 266 16.03 20.37 20.43
N LYS A 267 15.11 20.89 21.27
CA LYS A 267 15.27 21.02 22.73
C LYS A 267 14.54 19.94 23.55
N HIS A 268 13.88 18.97 22.93
CA HIS A 268 13.15 17.93 23.66
C HIS A 268 13.78 16.54 23.52
N THR A 269 14.99 16.40 24.05
CA THR A 269 15.44 15.14 24.66
C THR A 269 15.00 15.10 26.14
N MET A 270 13.81 14.56 26.42
CA MET A 270 13.23 14.09 27.72
C MET A 270 13.22 15.06 28.95
N PRO A 271 12.33 14.93 29.97
CA PRO A 271 11.02 14.30 30.11
C PRO A 271 9.86 15.33 30.20
N ILE A 272 8.64 14.81 30.21
CA ILE A 272 7.34 15.48 30.24
C ILE A 272 7.20 16.50 31.40
N GLN A 273 7.01 17.77 31.06
CA GLN A 273 6.09 18.69 31.73
C GLN A 273 5.50 19.61 30.65
N LEU A 274 4.21 19.43 30.36
CA LEU A 274 3.46 20.26 29.42
C LEU A 274 3.06 21.55 30.12
N SER A 275 3.63 22.69 29.73
CA SER A 275 3.06 24.01 30.04
C SER A 275 2.33 24.54 28.81
N SER A 276 1.03 24.73 28.97
CA SER A 276 0.13 25.41 28.03
C SER A 276 0.44 26.91 28.04
N GLU A 277 0.88 27.47 26.91
CA GLU A 277 0.59 28.84 26.45
C GLU A 277 1.54 29.21 25.28
N ALA A 278 1.03 29.20 24.05
CA ALA A 278 1.64 29.92 22.93
C ALA A 278 0.52 30.51 22.05
N LYS A 279 0.67 31.80 21.71
CA LYS A 279 -0.32 32.65 21.03
C LYS A 279 -0.23 32.54 19.50
N GLU A 280 -1.34 32.91 18.87
CA GLU A 280 -1.82 32.48 17.55
C GLU A 280 -1.67 33.51 16.42
N ASP A 281 -0.74 34.47 16.49
CA ASP A 281 -0.64 35.51 15.46
C ASP A 281 0.75 35.56 14.80
N ASP A 282 0.74 35.39 13.46
CA ASP A 282 1.76 35.66 12.42
C ASP A 282 2.22 34.43 11.61
N LEU A 283 1.73 34.26 10.36
CA LEU A 283 2.52 33.82 9.17
C LEU A 283 1.68 33.57 7.89
N GLU A 284 1.66 34.56 6.99
CA GLU A 284 1.48 34.36 5.54
C GLU A 284 2.86 34.36 4.84
N SER A 285 3.23 33.30 4.11
CA SER A 285 3.98 33.41 2.84
C SER A 285 4.16 32.07 2.10
N ALA A 286 3.86 32.15 0.79
CA ALA A 286 4.36 31.36 -0.34
C ALA A 286 4.76 29.87 -0.13
N THR A 287 3.83 28.98 -0.49
CA THR A 287 4.03 27.64 -1.11
C THR A 287 4.60 26.48 -0.28
N GLY A 288 4.69 26.57 1.05
CA GLY A 288 5.13 25.46 1.88
C GLY A 288 4.07 25.04 2.89
N LEU A 289 3.43 23.88 2.70
CA LEU A 289 2.55 23.34 3.73
C LEU A 289 3.37 22.98 5.00
N SER A 290 3.09 23.65 6.13
CA SER A 290 3.63 23.50 7.49
C SER A 290 3.17 22.19 8.16
N TRP A 291 3.57 21.98 9.41
CA TRP A 291 3.11 20.86 10.24
C TRP A 291 1.59 20.86 10.51
N GLU A 292 0.94 22.03 10.48
CA GLU A 292 -0.52 22.16 10.61
C GLU A 292 -1.26 21.69 9.34
N ASP A 293 -0.59 21.57 8.20
CA ASP A 293 -1.25 21.38 6.91
C ASP A 293 -1.69 19.94 6.58
N VAL A 294 -1.56 19.04 7.55
CA VAL A 294 -2.13 17.69 7.53
C VAL A 294 -3.38 17.59 8.40
N VAL A 295 -3.76 18.65 9.12
CA VAL A 295 -4.98 18.71 9.94
C VAL A 295 -6.18 18.98 9.03
N ALA A 296 -7.03 17.97 8.86
CA ALA A 296 -8.31 18.08 8.18
C ALA A 296 -9.39 18.33 9.24
N ALA A 297 -10.00 19.52 9.23
CA ALA A 297 -11.26 19.89 9.90
C ALA A 297 -11.63 19.01 11.12
N GLY A 298 -11.05 19.31 12.28
CA GLY A 298 -11.16 18.48 13.47
C GLY A 298 -9.94 17.57 13.69
N SER A 299 -10.06 16.61 14.60
CA SER A 299 -8.99 15.72 15.08
C SER A 299 -8.54 14.66 14.07
N THR A 300 -8.60 14.92 12.75
CA THR A 300 -8.30 13.93 11.70
C THR A 300 -7.14 14.37 10.79
N TYR A 301 -6.38 13.38 10.30
CA TYR A 301 -5.15 13.57 9.55
C TYR A 301 -5.16 12.80 8.24
N ALA A 302 -4.45 13.28 7.23
CA ALA A 302 -4.34 12.65 5.91
C ALA A 302 -2.92 12.13 5.66
N GLN A 303 -2.77 10.92 5.12
CA GLN A 303 -1.46 10.42 4.70
C GLN A 303 -1.48 10.02 3.23
N PHE A 304 -0.40 10.39 2.53
CA PHE A 304 -0.27 10.22 1.08
C PHE A 304 1.00 9.45 0.74
N VAL A 305 0.87 8.52 -0.20
CA VAL A 305 1.99 7.77 -0.78
C VAL A 305 1.70 7.58 -2.27
N PHE A 306 2.68 7.74 -3.14
CA PHE A 306 2.51 7.39 -4.55
C PHE A 306 2.72 5.89 -4.74
N GLU A 307 1.77 5.22 -5.39
CA GLU A 307 2.03 3.92 -6.01
C GLU A 307 2.81 4.16 -7.30
N VAL A 308 3.91 3.43 -7.46
CA VAL A 308 4.80 3.55 -8.61
C VAL A 308 5.09 2.20 -9.25
N ARG A 309 5.45 2.24 -10.53
CA ARG A 309 6.06 1.14 -11.27
C ARG A 309 7.53 1.45 -11.50
N VAL A 310 8.40 0.49 -11.23
CA VAL A 310 9.86 0.62 -11.36
C VAL A 310 10.38 -0.43 -12.32
N LYS A 311 11.21 -0.02 -13.28
CA LYS A 311 11.78 -0.92 -14.29
C LYS A 311 12.72 -1.94 -13.62
N PRO A 312 12.59 -3.25 -13.88
CA PRO A 312 13.45 -4.27 -13.28
C PRO A 312 14.93 -4.02 -13.59
N GLY A 313 15.81 -4.23 -12.60
CA GLY A 313 17.26 -4.07 -12.78
C GLY A 313 17.78 -2.63 -12.87
N THR A 314 16.92 -1.62 -12.69
CA THR A 314 17.29 -0.19 -12.81
C THR A 314 17.39 0.56 -11.49
N TYR A 315 17.25 -0.17 -10.38
CA TYR A 315 17.32 0.36 -9.03
C TYR A 315 18.35 -0.43 -8.21
N ARG A 316 18.90 0.24 -7.20
CA ARG A 316 19.73 -0.41 -6.18
C ARG A 316 18.93 -0.64 -4.92
N VAL A 317 19.09 -1.80 -4.30
CA VAL A 317 18.46 -2.12 -3.03
C VAL A 317 19.34 -1.64 -1.89
N GLN A 318 18.73 -0.94 -0.95
CA GLN A 318 19.37 -0.44 0.24
C GLN A 318 18.47 -0.59 1.46
N GLY A 319 19.04 -1.22 2.50
CA GLY A 319 18.38 -1.33 3.79
C GLY A 319 18.41 -0.05 4.61
N ASN A 320 17.34 0.17 5.38
CA ASN A 320 17.25 1.05 6.55
C ASN A 320 17.87 2.46 6.37
N THR A 321 17.35 3.24 5.42
CA THR A 321 17.81 4.61 5.18
C THR A 321 17.16 5.67 6.06
N ILE A 322 16.05 5.33 6.73
CA ILE A 322 15.43 6.15 7.77
C ILE A 322 16.18 5.94 9.10
N GLY A 323 17.24 6.72 9.33
CA GLY A 323 17.98 6.73 10.59
C GLY A 323 19.48 6.98 10.39
N SER A 324 20.10 7.65 11.36
CA SER A 324 21.57 7.68 11.45
C SER A 324 22.05 6.35 12.00
N TRP A 325 22.71 5.57 11.16
CA TRP A 325 23.50 4.41 11.58
C TRP A 325 24.41 4.80 12.76
N PRO A 326 24.54 3.98 13.82
CA PRO A 326 25.78 3.96 14.58
C PRO A 326 26.91 3.67 13.59
N ARG A 327 28.02 4.40 13.64
CA ARG A 327 29.18 4.03 12.82
C ARG A 327 29.66 2.67 13.29
N ALA A 328 30.32 1.92 12.42
CA ALA A 328 30.99 0.68 12.80
C ALA A 328 31.89 0.97 14.03
N GLY A 329 31.55 0.41 15.21
CA GLY A 329 32.26 0.62 16.47
C GLY A 329 31.48 1.35 17.58
N ASP A 330 30.37 2.03 17.28
CA ASP A 330 29.62 2.84 18.26
C ASP A 330 28.67 2.02 19.15
N TYR A 331 28.44 0.74 18.84
CA TYR A 331 27.54 -0.14 19.60
C TYR A 331 28.33 -1.26 20.32
N LYS A 332 28.20 -1.34 21.65
CA LYS A 332 28.92 -2.30 22.53
C LYS A 332 28.06 -3.43 23.11
N GLY A 333 26.82 -3.61 22.64
CA GLY A 333 25.90 -4.65 23.14
C GLY A 333 26.06 -6.03 22.46
N PRO A 334 25.57 -7.12 23.07
CA PRO A 334 25.50 -8.44 22.44
C PRO A 334 24.46 -8.41 21.32
N ALA A 335 24.86 -8.89 20.14
CA ALA A 335 24.12 -8.77 18.88
C ALA A 335 22.66 -9.31 18.96
N PRO A 336 21.75 -8.89 18.05
CA PRO A 336 22.07 -8.51 16.69
C PRO A 336 22.58 -7.07 16.53
N LYS A 337 23.71 -6.95 15.83
CA LYS A 337 24.25 -5.71 15.23
C LYS A 337 23.38 -5.19 14.07
N THR A 338 22.19 -5.74 13.83
CA THR A 338 21.35 -5.36 12.70
C THR A 338 20.28 -4.40 13.17
N ALA A 339 20.37 -3.20 12.59
CA ALA A 339 19.43 -2.12 12.66
C ALA A 339 18.08 -2.54 12.06
N PHE A 340 17.31 -3.32 12.80
CA PHE A 340 15.90 -3.49 12.47
C PHE A 340 15.21 -2.20 12.85
N MET A 341 14.74 -1.44 11.86
CA MET A 341 13.60 -0.60 12.11
C MET A 341 12.41 -1.56 12.30
N PRO A 342 11.83 -1.71 13.52
CA PRO A 342 10.64 -2.52 13.75
C PRO A 342 9.46 -1.73 13.20
N TYR A 343 9.45 -1.54 11.88
CA TYR A 343 8.52 -0.67 11.19
C TYR A 343 7.68 -1.43 10.20
N SER A 344 8.07 -2.65 9.87
CA SER A 344 7.30 -3.45 8.97
C SER A 344 7.63 -4.91 9.16
N ASN A 345 6.58 -5.71 9.34
CA ASN A 345 6.67 -7.15 9.21
C ASN A 345 6.44 -7.58 7.74
N SER A 346 6.23 -6.66 6.80
CA SER A 346 5.92 -7.03 5.41
C SER A 346 7.13 -7.09 4.48
N CYS A 347 8.31 -6.66 4.92
CA CYS A 347 9.50 -6.60 4.06
C CYS A 347 10.81 -6.66 4.85
N LEU A 348 11.77 -7.44 4.35
CA LEU A 348 13.12 -7.57 4.90
C LEU A 348 13.76 -6.19 5.06
N SER A 349 14.39 -5.95 6.21
CA SER A 349 14.95 -4.64 6.56
C SER A 349 16.01 -4.14 5.57
N GLU A 350 16.74 -5.08 4.96
CA GLU A 350 17.74 -4.88 3.92
C GLU A 350 17.17 -4.60 2.52
N ASN A 351 15.86 -4.82 2.31
CA ASN A 351 15.12 -4.55 1.08
C ASN A 351 14.08 -3.41 1.23
N LEU A 352 14.23 -2.57 2.25
CA LEU A 352 13.24 -1.52 2.52
C LEU A 352 13.28 -0.35 1.54
N GLU A 353 14.40 -0.09 0.86
CA GLU A 353 14.48 1.05 -0.05
C GLU A 353 15.16 0.71 -1.37
N TRP A 354 14.57 1.23 -2.44
CA TRP A 354 15.06 1.18 -3.81
C TRP A 354 15.53 2.59 -4.19
N LEU A 355 16.78 2.68 -4.66
CA LEU A 355 17.39 3.91 -5.14
C LEU A 355 17.36 3.91 -6.67
N ILE A 356 16.52 4.77 -7.24
CA ILE A 356 16.34 4.92 -8.68
C ILE A 356 17.17 6.13 -9.14
N GLU A 357 18.18 5.87 -9.97
CA GLU A 357 19.14 6.89 -10.45
C GLU A 357 18.71 7.59 -11.75
N ASP A 358 17.61 7.16 -12.37
CA ASP A 358 17.04 7.77 -13.59
C ASP A 358 15.50 7.80 -13.51
N ALA A 359 14.92 9.00 -13.65
CA ALA A 359 13.48 9.21 -13.59
C ALA A 359 12.70 8.49 -14.69
N ALA A 360 13.34 8.14 -15.83
CA ALA A 360 12.70 7.36 -16.89
C ALA A 360 12.36 5.92 -16.45
N ASN A 361 12.98 5.43 -15.37
CA ASN A 361 12.79 4.07 -14.87
C ASN A 361 11.73 3.97 -13.75
N ILE A 362 10.97 5.04 -13.51
CA ILE A 362 9.91 5.08 -12.50
C ILE A 362 8.69 5.87 -13.00
N VAL A 363 7.50 5.31 -12.81
CA VAL A 363 6.24 5.91 -13.25
C VAL A 363 5.22 5.89 -12.12
N CYS A 364 4.57 7.02 -11.84
CA CYS A 364 3.44 7.06 -10.91
C CYS A 364 2.20 6.43 -11.55
N THR A 365 1.59 5.47 -10.86
CA THR A 365 0.39 4.78 -11.32
C THR A 365 -0.82 5.00 -10.42
N GLY A 366 -0.60 5.50 -9.21
CA GLY A 366 -1.69 5.82 -8.28
C GLY A 366 -1.23 6.73 -7.15
N VAL A 367 -2.21 7.36 -6.49
CA VAL A 367 -2.05 8.00 -5.18
C VAL A 367 -2.78 7.15 -4.15
N MET A 368 -2.03 6.66 -3.18
CA MET A 368 -2.54 6.00 -1.99
C MET A 368 -2.87 7.07 -0.96
N VAL A 369 -4.09 7.04 -0.43
CA VAL A 369 -4.55 7.91 0.64
C VAL A 369 -5.16 7.10 1.77
N ARG A 370 -4.88 7.51 3.02
CA ARG A 370 -5.66 7.07 4.18
C ARG A 370 -5.92 8.23 5.13
N GLN A 371 -7.04 8.16 5.84
CA GLN A 371 -7.35 9.04 6.96
C GLN A 371 -6.84 8.42 8.26
N LEU A 372 -6.33 9.25 9.16
CA LEU A 372 -5.77 8.85 10.44
C LEU A 372 -6.45 9.62 11.57
N PRO A 373 -6.70 8.98 12.73
CA PRO A 373 -7.29 9.64 13.89
C PRO A 373 -6.26 10.46 14.69
N GLN A 374 -5.00 10.46 14.27
CA GLN A 374 -3.87 11.04 14.99
C GLN A 374 -2.76 11.46 14.03
N SER A 375 -1.81 12.26 14.52
CA SER A 375 -0.74 12.81 13.69
C SER A 375 0.14 11.71 13.07
N LEU A 376 0.77 12.02 11.93
CA LEU A 376 1.67 11.09 11.22
C LEU A 376 2.78 10.56 12.14
N PHE A 377 3.31 11.42 13.01
CA PHE A 377 4.32 11.03 14.00
C PHE A 377 3.75 10.13 15.08
N LYS A 378 2.57 10.43 15.64
CA LYS A 378 1.95 9.55 16.63
C LYS A 378 1.57 8.19 16.02
N GLN A 379 1.06 8.19 14.78
CA GLN A 379 0.80 6.97 14.01
C GLN A 379 2.08 6.15 13.80
N THR A 380 3.18 6.82 13.44
CA THR A 380 4.52 6.20 13.33
C THR A 380 4.92 5.53 14.65
N GLN A 381 4.80 6.24 15.77
CA GLN A 381 5.14 5.70 17.09
C GLN A 381 4.28 4.47 17.46
N LEU A 382 2.96 4.55 17.24
CA LEU A 382 2.07 3.44 17.51
C LEU A 382 2.39 2.22 16.64
N HIS A 383 2.80 2.44 15.39
CA HIS A 383 3.26 1.37 14.52
C HIS A 383 4.55 0.71 15.05
N ILE A 384 5.54 1.52 15.45
CA ILE A 384 6.77 1.04 16.09
C ILE A 384 6.47 0.24 17.36
N GLU A 385 5.56 0.75 18.21
CA GLU A 385 5.14 0.07 19.44
C GLU A 385 4.44 -1.27 19.15
N ALA A 386 3.53 -1.31 18.17
CA ALA A 386 2.83 -2.53 17.75
C ALA A 386 3.83 -3.56 17.20
N MET A 387 4.75 -3.14 16.35
CA MET A 387 5.84 -3.97 15.84
C MET A 387 6.78 -4.44 16.95
N GLY A 388 7.03 -3.59 17.95
CA GLY A 388 7.79 -3.94 19.13
C GLY A 388 7.15 -5.08 19.92
N LYS A 389 5.82 -5.03 20.11
CA LYS A 389 5.07 -6.11 20.76
C LYS A 389 5.12 -7.43 19.98
N ILE A 390 4.95 -7.39 18.66
CA ILE A 390 4.95 -8.59 17.79
C ILE A 390 6.31 -9.28 17.79
N SER A 391 7.37 -8.50 17.63
CA SER A 391 8.73 -9.03 17.60
C SER A 391 9.21 -9.42 19.00
N GLY A 392 8.70 -8.80 20.06
CA GLY A 392 9.32 -8.83 21.38
C GLY A 392 10.53 -7.90 21.44
N PHE A 393 10.54 -6.82 20.64
CA PHE A 393 11.60 -5.84 20.63
C PHE A 393 11.48 -4.90 21.83
N ASP A 394 12.53 -4.92 22.65
CA ASP A 394 12.78 -3.98 23.74
C ASP A 394 13.80 -2.92 23.26
N PRO A 395 13.50 -1.62 23.41
CA PRO A 395 14.40 -0.56 22.94
C PRO A 395 15.82 -0.58 23.54
N LYS A 396 16.00 -1.20 24.71
CA LYS A 396 17.30 -1.32 25.41
C LYS A 396 17.98 -2.66 25.14
N LYS A 397 17.20 -3.74 25.05
CA LYS A 397 17.70 -5.12 24.96
C LYS A 397 17.65 -5.69 23.53
N GLY A 398 17.08 -4.96 22.58
CA GLY A 398 16.78 -5.48 21.25
C GLY A 398 15.67 -6.53 21.32
N CYS A 399 15.68 -7.47 20.38
CA CYS A 399 14.62 -8.46 20.34
C CYS A 399 14.79 -9.57 21.38
N THR A 400 13.83 -9.71 22.30
CA THR A 400 13.90 -10.64 23.44
C THR A 400 13.16 -11.96 23.20
N ARG A 401 12.42 -12.10 22.09
CA ARG A 401 11.75 -13.36 21.75
C ARG A 401 12.80 -14.41 21.42
N GLU A 402 12.83 -15.50 22.19
CA GLU A 402 13.79 -16.60 22.00
C GLU A 402 13.71 -17.14 20.57
N ARG A 403 14.84 -17.09 19.87
CA ARG A 403 15.04 -17.68 18.55
C ARG A 403 15.52 -19.10 18.79
N CYS A 404 14.63 -20.08 18.74
CA CYS A 404 15.01 -21.47 18.90
C CYS A 404 16.06 -21.86 17.82
N TYR A 405 17.26 -22.22 18.27
CA TYR A 405 18.34 -22.90 17.52
C TYR A 405 18.79 -22.30 16.18
N GLY A 406 19.62 -21.25 16.17
CA GLY A 406 20.35 -20.83 14.97
C GLY A 406 21.00 -19.45 15.09
N THR A 407 22.14 -19.24 14.42
CA THR A 407 22.82 -17.94 14.37
C THR A 407 22.28 -17.06 13.22
N PRO A 408 22.11 -15.74 13.40
CA PRO A 408 21.55 -14.82 12.39
C PRO A 408 22.31 -14.71 11.05
N ASN A 409 23.58 -15.14 10.97
CA ASN A 409 24.51 -14.77 9.89
C ASN A 409 24.85 -15.89 8.88
N GLY A 410 24.01 -16.90 8.76
CA GLY A 410 24.22 -18.00 7.82
C GLY A 410 23.55 -19.26 8.33
N ALA A 411 23.13 -20.13 7.40
CA ALA A 411 22.50 -21.40 7.73
C ALA A 411 23.28 -22.06 8.88
N PRO A 412 22.69 -22.19 10.09
CA PRO A 412 23.30 -22.99 11.12
C PRO A 412 23.44 -24.38 10.51
N ASN A 413 24.62 -24.98 10.58
CA ASN A 413 24.78 -26.40 10.27
C ASN A 413 23.63 -27.17 10.94
N GLY A 414 22.62 -27.57 10.17
CA GLY A 414 21.47 -28.34 10.65
C GLY A 414 20.05 -27.77 10.52
N VAL A 415 19.82 -26.49 10.15
CA VAL A 415 18.42 -25.97 10.00
C VAL A 415 17.86 -26.22 8.60
N ALA A 416 16.61 -26.67 8.54
CA ALA A 416 15.96 -27.15 7.33
C ALA A 416 14.50 -26.71 7.28
N TRP A 417 14.15 -25.78 6.40
CA TRP A 417 12.74 -25.50 6.18
C TRP A 417 12.13 -26.57 5.26
N GLU A 418 10.94 -27.03 5.62
CA GLU A 418 10.16 -28.03 4.89
C GLU A 418 8.72 -27.55 4.69
N TYR A 419 8.08 -28.01 3.62
CA TYR A 419 6.65 -27.78 3.38
C TYR A 419 5.91 -29.11 3.25
N ASN A 420 4.66 -29.10 3.67
CA ASN A 420 3.77 -30.23 3.50
C ASN A 420 3.34 -30.35 2.03
N ASN A 421 3.70 -31.45 1.38
CA ASN A 421 3.46 -31.73 -0.03
C ASN A 421 2.31 -32.72 -0.25
N ALA A 422 1.46 -32.94 0.74
CA ALA A 422 0.30 -33.81 0.59
C ALA A 422 -0.52 -33.45 -0.69
N PRO A 423 -1.08 -34.44 -1.40
CA PRO A 423 -1.82 -34.21 -2.64
C PRO A 423 -3.00 -33.24 -2.42
N THR A 424 -3.35 -32.50 -3.48
CA THR A 424 -4.39 -31.46 -3.42
C THR A 424 -5.74 -32.11 -3.08
N GLY A 425 -6.29 -31.79 -1.91
CA GLY A 425 -7.45 -32.48 -1.29
C GLY A 425 -7.11 -33.22 0.01
N GLY A 426 -5.84 -33.34 0.38
CA GLY A 426 -5.36 -33.87 1.66
C GLY A 426 -5.06 -32.80 2.71
N ASP A 427 -4.56 -33.30 3.85
CA ASP A 427 -4.08 -32.63 5.08
C ASP A 427 -2.89 -31.66 4.82
N THR A 428 -2.91 -30.83 3.77
CA THR A 428 -1.82 -29.92 3.35
C THR A 428 -1.45 -28.88 4.41
N LEU A 429 -2.37 -28.56 5.31
CA LEU A 429 -2.15 -27.71 6.48
C LEU A 429 -1.82 -28.50 7.76
N SER A 430 -1.68 -29.81 7.67
CA SER A 430 -1.39 -30.69 8.80
C SER A 430 0.06 -30.58 9.23
N TYR A 431 0.26 -30.46 10.54
CA TYR A 431 1.57 -30.49 11.20
C TYR A 431 1.95 -31.87 11.73
N LYS A 432 1.16 -32.91 11.40
CA LYS A 432 1.42 -34.28 11.84
C LYS A 432 2.77 -34.76 11.30
N ALA A 433 3.50 -35.51 12.12
CA ALA A 433 4.76 -36.13 11.71
C ALA A 433 4.59 -37.10 10.52
N SER A 434 3.39 -37.65 10.33
CA SER A 434 3.03 -38.56 9.25
C SER A 434 2.73 -37.88 7.91
N ALA A 435 2.68 -36.54 7.86
CA ALA A 435 2.49 -35.83 6.61
C ALA A 435 3.73 -35.95 5.70
N GLU A 436 3.54 -35.80 4.40
CA GLU A 436 4.66 -35.79 3.44
C GLU A 436 5.36 -34.43 3.49
N TRP A 437 6.55 -34.39 4.10
CA TRP A 437 7.35 -33.17 4.21
C TRP A 437 8.45 -33.15 3.16
N VAL A 438 8.51 -32.06 2.38
CA VAL A 438 9.52 -31.85 1.35
C VAL A 438 10.40 -30.68 1.76
N ARG A 439 11.71 -30.92 1.77
CA ARG A 439 12.71 -29.92 2.11
C ARG A 439 12.87 -28.89 1.02
N TYR A 440 12.91 -27.61 1.40
CA TYR A 440 13.30 -26.54 0.49
C TYR A 440 14.78 -26.66 0.09
N THR A 441 15.15 -26.03 -1.04
CA THR A 441 16.57 -25.95 -1.41
C THR A 441 17.37 -25.19 -0.35
N GLY A 442 18.68 -25.44 -0.22
CA GLY A 442 19.52 -24.73 0.76
C GLY A 442 19.45 -23.20 0.63
N LYS A 443 19.37 -22.68 -0.61
CA LYS A 443 19.18 -21.24 -0.88
C LYS A 443 17.84 -20.75 -0.35
N THR A 444 16.74 -21.44 -0.67
CA THR A 444 15.40 -21.08 -0.22
C THR A 444 15.25 -21.19 1.30
N SER A 445 15.74 -22.27 1.92
CA SER A 445 15.72 -22.42 3.39
C SER A 445 16.52 -21.30 4.07
N SER A 446 17.65 -20.88 3.51
CA SER A 446 18.45 -19.77 4.06
C SER A 446 17.70 -18.44 3.97
N LEU A 447 16.97 -18.20 2.89
CA LEU A 447 16.12 -17.02 2.72
C LEU A 447 14.96 -17.01 3.73
N ILE A 448 14.27 -18.14 3.90
CA ILE A 448 13.18 -18.29 4.88
C ILE A 448 13.70 -18.08 6.30
N GLU A 449 14.81 -18.76 6.65
CA GLU A 449 15.44 -18.62 7.96
C GLU A 449 15.84 -17.16 8.22
N LYS A 450 16.46 -16.49 7.23
CA LYS A 450 16.81 -15.07 7.36
C LYS A 450 15.58 -14.23 7.68
N ALA A 451 14.51 -14.35 6.91
CA ALA A 451 13.28 -13.58 7.14
C ALA A 451 12.63 -13.87 8.50
N TYR A 452 12.59 -15.14 8.90
CA TYR A 452 12.12 -15.55 10.23
C TYR A 452 12.94 -14.88 11.34
N GLN A 453 14.26 -14.93 11.21
CA GLN A 453 15.20 -14.28 12.13
C GLN A 453 15.14 -12.74 12.07
N GLN A 454 14.53 -12.15 11.04
CA GLN A 454 14.29 -10.71 10.92
C GLN A 454 12.88 -10.29 11.35
N TYR A 455 12.10 -11.17 11.98
CA TYR A 455 10.70 -10.94 12.37
C TYR A 455 9.86 -10.37 11.21
N GLN A 456 10.01 -11.00 10.05
CA GLN A 456 9.15 -10.74 8.90
C GLN A 456 7.91 -11.62 8.99
N ARG A 457 6.75 -11.04 8.73
CA ARG A 457 5.45 -11.71 8.58
C ARG A 457 5.40 -12.43 7.24
N PHE A 458 6.11 -11.94 6.24
CA PHE A 458 6.17 -12.55 4.91
C PHE A 458 7.60 -12.69 4.39
N VAL A 459 7.86 -13.74 3.62
CA VAL A 459 9.04 -13.84 2.75
C VAL A 459 8.65 -14.47 1.42
N PHE A 460 9.05 -13.83 0.33
CA PHE A 460 8.87 -14.36 -1.01
C PHE A 460 9.98 -15.37 -1.32
N ILE A 461 9.60 -16.51 -1.87
CA ILE A 461 10.53 -17.60 -2.17
C ILE A 461 10.61 -17.91 -3.68
N GLY A 462 10.05 -17.02 -4.51
CA GLY A 462 10.06 -17.11 -5.96
C GLY A 462 9.08 -18.12 -6.53
N THR A 463 9.33 -18.53 -7.78
CA THR A 463 8.56 -19.56 -8.50
C THR A 463 9.37 -20.85 -8.57
N PRO A 464 9.14 -21.82 -7.66
CA PRO A 464 9.80 -23.12 -7.71
C PRO A 464 9.58 -23.81 -9.06
N LYS A 465 10.56 -24.62 -9.51
CA LYS A 465 10.46 -25.35 -10.77
C LYS A 465 9.19 -26.21 -10.81
N GLY A 466 8.35 -26.00 -11.84
CA GLY A 466 7.08 -26.72 -12.03
C GLY A 466 5.91 -26.17 -11.22
N ALA A 467 6.08 -25.08 -10.47
CA ALA A 467 4.99 -24.38 -9.82
C ALA A 467 4.10 -23.64 -10.85
N ALA A 468 2.80 -23.58 -10.57
CA ALA A 468 1.86 -22.77 -11.35
C ALA A 468 2.02 -21.26 -11.12
N GLY A 469 2.81 -20.87 -10.12
CA GLY A 469 3.10 -19.48 -9.84
C GLY A 469 3.98 -19.29 -8.62
N PRO A 470 4.26 -18.03 -8.28
CA PRO A 470 5.16 -17.68 -7.18
C PRO A 470 4.56 -17.98 -5.82
N TYR A 471 5.42 -18.23 -4.83
CA TYR A 471 5.04 -18.51 -3.45
C TYR A 471 5.70 -17.55 -2.46
N ALA A 472 5.03 -17.40 -1.31
CA ALA A 472 5.55 -16.74 -0.14
C ALA A 472 5.32 -17.61 1.11
N ILE A 473 6.12 -17.41 2.15
CA ILE A 473 5.86 -17.93 3.49
C ILE A 473 5.22 -16.82 4.32
N HIS A 474 4.09 -17.13 4.96
CA HIS A 474 3.40 -16.29 5.92
C HIS A 474 3.70 -16.82 7.33
N PHE A 475 4.45 -16.05 8.11
CA PHE A 475 4.80 -16.37 9.50
C PHE A 475 3.76 -15.87 10.51
N GLY A 476 2.80 -15.04 10.09
CA GLY A 476 1.87 -14.36 10.99
C GLY A 476 1.02 -15.30 11.85
N THR A 477 0.72 -16.50 11.36
CA THR A 477 0.02 -17.55 12.11
C THR A 477 0.79 -18.03 13.35
N GLU A 478 2.13 -18.00 13.32
CA GLU A 478 2.98 -18.38 14.46
C GLU A 478 3.08 -17.26 15.52
N TRP A 479 2.63 -16.05 15.18
CA TRP A 479 2.77 -14.89 16.05
C TRP A 479 1.48 -14.51 16.75
N ASP A 480 0.37 -15.01 16.25
CA ASP A 480 -0.89 -14.98 16.98
C ASP A 480 -0.85 -16.05 18.07
N LYS A 481 -0.92 -15.63 19.33
CA LYS A 481 -0.86 -16.57 20.48
C LYS A 481 -2.10 -17.43 20.59
N ASP A 482 -3.20 -17.00 19.96
CA ASP A 482 -4.48 -17.70 20.02
C ASP A 482 -4.59 -18.75 18.90
N GLU A 483 -3.77 -18.64 17.85
CA GLU A 483 -3.73 -19.61 16.75
C GLU A 483 -2.69 -20.72 17.02
N LYS A 484 -3.13 -21.99 16.94
CA LYS A 484 -2.24 -23.16 17.08
C LYS A 484 -1.54 -23.53 15.76
N HIS A 485 -1.33 -22.56 14.88
CA HIS A 485 -0.87 -22.82 13.50
C HIS A 485 0.55 -22.28 13.30
N GLY A 486 1.44 -23.11 12.74
CA GLY A 486 2.78 -22.68 12.34
C GLY A 486 2.77 -21.85 11.04
N PRO A 487 3.95 -21.51 10.51
CA PRO A 487 4.11 -20.79 9.25
C PRO A 487 3.43 -21.49 8.05
N GLU A 488 2.97 -20.72 7.08
CA GLU A 488 2.28 -21.27 5.91
C GLU A 488 2.91 -20.83 4.61
N GLN A 489 3.13 -21.76 3.69
CA GLN A 489 3.38 -21.43 2.29
C GLN A 489 2.04 -21.06 1.64
N ARG A 490 2.00 -19.90 0.97
CA ARG A 490 0.86 -19.39 0.22
C ARG A 490 1.30 -19.00 -1.18
N ARG A 491 0.47 -19.25 -2.18
CA ARG A 491 0.70 -18.73 -3.53
C ARG A 491 0.51 -17.21 -3.49
N ALA A 492 1.44 -16.45 -4.08
CA ALA A 492 1.25 -15.03 -4.27
C ALA A 492 0.23 -14.82 -5.39
N ASP A 493 -0.77 -13.97 -5.13
CA ASP A 493 -1.95 -13.88 -5.97
C ASP A 493 -2.46 -12.45 -6.07
N ALA A 494 -2.78 -12.02 -7.28
CA ALA A 494 -3.21 -10.65 -7.54
C ALA A 494 -4.65 -10.42 -7.07
N ASP A 495 -5.51 -11.41 -7.23
CA ASP A 495 -6.96 -11.31 -7.02
C ASP A 495 -7.48 -12.10 -5.80
N LYS A 496 -6.63 -12.93 -5.18
CA LYS A 496 -6.95 -13.92 -4.13
C LYS A 496 -7.79 -15.10 -4.61
N ASP A 497 -8.19 -15.15 -5.88
CA ASP A 497 -9.10 -16.18 -6.39
C ASP A 497 -8.40 -17.54 -6.51
N GLN A 498 -7.07 -17.56 -6.56
CA GLN A 498 -6.23 -18.75 -6.63
C GLN A 498 -5.71 -19.20 -5.26
N GLY A 499 -6.35 -18.74 -4.17
CA GLY A 499 -6.03 -19.01 -2.77
C GLY A 499 -6.08 -20.47 -2.27
N TRP A 500 -6.18 -21.46 -3.15
CA TRP A 500 -6.51 -22.85 -2.80
C TRP A 500 -5.32 -23.74 -2.44
N ARG A 501 -4.08 -23.25 -2.47
CA ARG A 501 -2.90 -24.05 -2.07
C ARG A 501 -2.12 -23.38 -0.94
N ARG A 502 -2.68 -23.49 0.26
CA ARG A 502 -1.93 -23.28 1.51
C ARG A 502 -1.24 -24.57 1.89
N ARG A 503 0.00 -24.48 2.38
CA ARG A 503 0.73 -25.64 2.92
C ARG A 503 1.34 -25.28 4.26
N ALA A 504 1.26 -26.20 5.22
CA ALA A 504 2.01 -26.08 6.46
C ALA A 504 3.51 -26.04 6.14
N VAL A 505 4.23 -25.19 6.85
CA VAL A 505 5.68 -25.03 6.76
C VAL A 505 6.25 -25.22 8.14
N ARG A 506 7.31 -26.03 8.21
CA ARG A 506 8.03 -26.27 9.46
C ARG A 506 9.52 -26.06 9.28
N ARG A 507 10.18 -25.90 10.41
CA ARG A 507 11.60 -25.62 10.55
C ARG A 507 12.38 -26.84 11.01
#